data_AF-A0A814VI67-F1
#
_entry.id   AF-A0A814VI67-F1
#
_cell.length_a   1.000
_cell.length_b   1.000
_cell.length_c   1.000
_cell.angle_alpha   90.00
_cell.angle_beta   90.00
_cell.angle_gamma   90.00
#
_symmetry.space_group_name_H-M   'P 1'
#
loop_
_entity.id
_entity.type
_entity.pdbx_description
1 polymer ?
#
loop_
_entity_poly.entity_id
_entity_poly.type
_entity_poly.pdbx_seq_one_letter_code
_entity_poly.pdbx_strand_id
1 'polypeptide(L)'
;MMNNEELIELVQLSGAKHTTDSHFSRLQPGITRIVLCEKEYLMNRREMYEKCIQSGIHFLTPEWFLESLVQYRIQPFQEYQISP
;
A
#
# COMPACT_ATOMS: atom_id res chain seq x y z
N MET A 1 -17.76 -3.70 2.53
CA MET A 1 -16.45 -3.57 1.87
C MET A 1 -16.40 -2.20 1.24
N MET A 2 -15.37 -1.43 1.55
CA MET A 2 -15.11 -0.11 0.96
C MET A 2 -14.75 -0.28 -0.52
N ASN A 3 -15.24 0.58 -1.41
CA ASN A 3 -14.85 0.53 -2.81
C ASN A 3 -13.46 1.17 -3.00
N ASN A 4 -12.70 0.71 -3.98
CA ASN A 4 -11.39 1.30 -4.32
C ASN A 4 -11.50 2.80 -4.63
N GLU A 5 -12.64 3.26 -5.16
CA GLU A 5 -12.89 4.68 -5.45
C GLU A 5 -12.84 5.54 -4.18
N GLU A 6 -13.49 5.11 -3.10
CA GLU A 6 -13.48 5.81 -1.81
C GLU A 6 -12.05 5.86 -1.23
N LEU A 7 -11.28 4.77 -1.42
CA LEU A 7 -9.90 4.71 -0.92
C LEU A 7 -8.98 5.65 -1.70
N ILE A 8 -9.15 5.71 -3.01
CA ILE A 8 -8.41 6.62 -3.88
C ILE A 8 -8.71 8.08 -3.52
N GLU A 9 -9.97 8.42 -3.25
CA GLU A 9 -10.36 9.77 -2.81
C GLU A 9 -9.67 10.14 -1.49
N LEU A 10 -9.71 9.25 -0.49
CA LEU A 10 -9.03 9.48 0.79
C LEU A 10 -7.50 9.62 0.63
N VAL A 11 -6.88 8.82 -0.23
CA VAL A 11 -5.44 8.95 -0.56
C VAL A 11 -5.15 10.36 -1.09
N GLN A 12 -5.95 10.86 -2.02
CA GLN A 12 -5.76 12.20 -2.59
C GLN A 12 -5.96 13.30 -1.54
N LEU A 13 -6.99 13.21 -0.70
CA LEU A 13 -7.27 14.18 0.35
C LEU A 13 -6.20 14.21 1.44
N SER A 14 -5.52 13.10 1.68
CA SER A 14 -4.42 13.00 2.66
C SER A 14 -3.09 13.61 2.20
N GLY A 15 -3.00 14.01 0.92
CA GLY A 15 -1.75 14.46 0.30
C GLY A 15 -0.85 13.32 -0.20
N ALA A 16 -1.24 12.06 0.01
CA ALA A 16 -0.60 10.92 -0.62
C ALA A 16 -0.93 10.84 -2.12
N LYS A 17 -0.06 10.19 -2.89
CA LYS A 17 -0.22 10.06 -4.34
C LYS A 17 -0.62 8.64 -4.72
N HIS A 18 -1.81 8.50 -5.30
CA HIS A 18 -2.22 7.28 -5.97
C HIS A 18 -1.43 7.10 -7.28
N THR A 19 -0.99 5.88 -7.58
CA THR A 19 -0.31 5.54 -8.84
C THR A 19 -0.79 4.20 -9.36
N THR A 20 -0.97 4.12 -10.68
CA THR A 20 -1.28 2.88 -11.41
C THR A 20 -0.05 2.35 -12.16
N ASP A 21 1.09 3.03 -12.01
CA ASP A 21 2.29 2.72 -12.77
C ASP A 21 2.92 1.42 -12.25
N SER A 22 2.92 0.39 -13.11
CA SER A 22 3.51 -0.92 -12.83
C SER A 22 5.03 -0.91 -13.04
N HIS A 23 5.61 0.19 -13.52
CA HIS A 23 7.04 0.32 -13.72
C HIS A 23 7.78 0.62 -12.40
N PHE A 24 8.11 -0.44 -11.67
CA PHE A 24 8.96 -0.44 -10.48
C PHE A 24 10.36 0.18 -10.71
N SER A 25 10.77 0.33 -11.97
CA SER A 25 12.12 0.69 -12.43
C SER A 25 12.63 2.09 -12.06
N ARG A 26 11.83 2.94 -11.40
CA ARG A 26 12.30 4.25 -10.92
C ARG A 26 11.76 4.55 -9.52
N LEU A 27 12.27 3.83 -8.51
CA LEU A 27 12.13 4.28 -7.11
C LEU A 27 12.86 5.62 -6.98
N GLN A 28 12.10 6.69 -6.78
CA GLN A 28 12.70 7.98 -6.45
C GLN A 28 13.19 7.91 -5.01
N PRO A 29 14.43 8.33 -4.74
CA PRO A 29 14.93 8.41 -3.36
C PRO A 29 13.99 9.24 -2.48
N GLY A 30 13.70 8.75 -1.27
CA GLY A 30 12.84 9.43 -0.32
C GLY A 30 11.33 9.21 -0.50
N ILE A 31 10.89 8.40 -1.47
CA ILE A 31 9.48 8.02 -1.63
C ILE A 31 9.24 6.61 -1.10
N THR A 32 8.36 6.50 -0.11
CA THR A 32 7.84 5.22 0.36
C THR A 32 6.66 4.79 -0.52
N ARG A 33 6.68 3.54 -0.99
CA ARG A 33 5.61 2.94 -1.79
C ARG A 33 4.93 1.82 -1.02
N ILE A 34 3.60 1.84 -1.06
CA ILE A 34 2.75 0.93 -0.31
C ILE A 34 1.66 0.43 -1.26
N VAL A 35 1.45 -0.88 -1.26
CA VAL A 35 0.29 -1.54 -1.86
C VAL A 35 -0.69 -1.83 -0.73
N LEU A 36 -1.89 -1.27 -0.84
CA LEU A 36 -3.01 -1.58 0.07
C LEU A 36 -3.83 -2.71 -0.57
N CYS A 37 -3.83 -3.89 0.04
CA CYS A 37 -4.64 -5.01 -0.44
C CYS A 37 -4.97 -6.00 0.68
N GLU A 38 -5.90 -6.91 0.39
CA GLU A 38 -6.21 -8.04 1.27
C GLU A 38 -5.25 -9.22 1.05
N LYS A 39 -5.18 -10.15 2.01
CA LYS A 39 -4.29 -11.31 1.92
C LYS A 39 -4.64 -12.24 0.75
N GLU A 40 -5.92 -12.39 0.45
CA GLU A 40 -6.45 -13.22 -0.63
C GLU A 40 -5.93 -12.76 -2.01
N TYR A 41 -5.69 -11.45 -2.17
CA TYR A 41 -5.11 -10.89 -3.39
C TYR A 41 -3.70 -11.43 -3.64
N LEU A 42 -2.92 -11.68 -2.58
CA LEU A 42 -1.53 -12.14 -2.67
C LEU A 42 -1.41 -13.64 -2.93
N MET A 43 -2.39 -14.45 -2.51
CA MET A 43 -2.31 -15.91 -2.62
C MET A 43 -2.05 -16.40 -4.06
N ASN A 44 -2.54 -15.67 -5.07
CA ASN A 44 -2.35 -16.00 -6.48
C ASN A 44 -1.30 -15.13 -7.19
N ARG A 45 -0.53 -14.32 -6.43
CA ARG A 45 0.33 -13.27 -6.97
C ARG A 45 1.72 -13.23 -6.34
N ARG A 46 2.21 -14.37 -5.86
CA ARG A 46 3.49 -14.51 -5.15
C ARG A 46 4.69 -13.93 -5.90
N GLU A 47 4.80 -14.14 -7.21
CA GLU A 47 5.93 -13.62 -7.99
C GLU A 47 5.99 -12.08 -8.02
N MET A 48 4.82 -11.43 -8.13
CA MET A 48 4.72 -9.97 -8.08
C MET A 48 5.07 -9.46 -6.68
N TYR A 49 4.57 -10.13 -5.64
CA TYR A 49 4.91 -9.83 -4.25
C TYR A 49 6.44 -9.84 -4.08
N GLU A 50 7.11 -10.93 -4.43
CA GLU A 50 8.57 -11.08 -4.28
C GLU A 50 9.35 -9.97 -5.00
N LYS A 51 8.98 -9.61 -6.23
CA LYS A 51 9.59 -8.50 -6.99
C LYS A 51 9.41 -7.14 -6.30
N CYS A 52 8.22 -6.90 -5.74
CA CYS A 52 7.90 -5.65 -5.04
C CYS A 52 8.68 -5.51 -3.73
N ILE A 53 8.81 -6.55 -2.90
CA ILE A 53 9.58 -6.45 -1.64
C ILE A 53 11.07 -6.23 -1.90
N GLN A 54 11.62 -6.90 -2.92
CA GLN A 54 13.01 -6.67 -3.35
C GLN A 54 13.25 -5.21 -3.78
N SER A 55 12.19 -4.53 -4.21
CA SER A 55 12.18 -3.12 -4.60
C SER A 55 11.81 -2.19 -3.42
N GLY A 56 11.72 -2.69 -2.19
CA GLY A 56 11.38 -1.89 -1.00
C GLY A 56 9.93 -1.43 -0.96
N ILE A 57 9.01 -2.13 -1.64
CA ILE A 57 7.57 -1.83 -1.62
C ILE A 57 6.92 -2.65 -0.52
N HIS A 58 6.11 -1.98 0.30
CA HIS A 58 5.38 -2.61 1.40
C HIS A 58 3.98 -3.05 0.95
N PHE A 59 3.51 -4.18 1.49
CA PHE A 59 2.14 -4.62 1.33
C PHE A 59 1.46 -4.58 2.70
N LEU A 60 0.44 -3.75 2.81
CA LEU A 60 -0.31 -3.52 4.05
C LEU A 60 -1.80 -3.74 3.79
N THR A 61 -2.55 -4.07 4.83
CA THR A 61 -4.01 -4.03 4.75
C THR A 61 -4.52 -2.58 4.66
N PRO A 62 -5.70 -2.33 4.09
CA PRO A 62 -6.26 -0.97 4.00
C PRO A 62 -6.43 -0.28 5.36
N GLU A 63 -6.61 -1.02 6.45
CA GLU A 63 -6.76 -0.52 7.82
C GLU A 63 -5.58 0.35 8.25
N TRP A 64 -4.35 0.05 7.82
CA TRP A 64 -3.18 0.87 8.12
C TRP A 64 -3.39 2.33 7.70
N PHE A 65 -3.95 2.53 6.50
CA PHE A 65 -4.17 3.85 5.95
C PHE A 65 -5.32 4.54 6.67
N LEU A 66 -6.43 3.83 6.87
CA LEU A 66 -7.61 4.37 7.56
C LEU A 66 -7.30 4.78 9.00
N GLU A 67 -6.59 3.93 9.74
CA GLU A 67 -6.20 4.24 11.12
C GLU A 67 -5.18 5.39 11.18
N SER A 68 -4.28 5.48 10.19
CA SER A 68 -3.37 6.61 10.09
C SER A 68 -4.10 7.95 9.89
N LEU A 69 -5.20 7.94 9.13
CA LEU A 69 -6.05 9.12 8.96
C LEU A 69 -6.78 9.48 10.26
N VAL A 70 -7.43 8.50 10.90
CA VAL A 70 -8.22 8.72 12.12
C VAL A 70 -7.34 9.25 13.25
N GLN A 71 -6.13 8.72 13.40
CA GLN A 71 -5.20 9.14 14.45
C GLN A 71 -4.35 10.37 14.09
N TYR A 72 -4.49 10.91 12.88
CA TYR A 72 -3.65 11.99 12.34
C TYR A 72 -2.15 11.70 12.47
N ARG A 73 -1.77 10.42 12.35
CA ARG A 73 -0.39 9.95 12.52
C ARG A 73 -0.17 8.68 11.71
N ILE A 74 0.95 8.63 10.99
CA ILE A 74 1.38 7.42 10.27
C ILE A 74 1.60 6.27 11.25
N GLN A 75 0.82 5.20 11.08
CA GLN A 75 0.90 3.99 11.89
C GLN A 75 2.13 3.15 11.52
N PRO A 76 2.69 2.36 12.47
CA PRO A 76 3.77 1.44 12.17
C PRO A 76 3.30 0.34 11.21
N PHE A 77 4.16 -0.08 10.28
CA PHE A 77 3.79 -1.07 9.25
C PHE A 77 3.59 -2.48 9.80
N GLN A 78 4.30 -2.82 10.88
CA GLN A 78 4.48 -4.20 11.35
C GLN A 78 3.16 -4.89 11.73
N GLU A 79 2.17 -4.12 12.19
CA GLU A 79 0.86 -4.63 12.62
C GLU A 79 -0.10 -4.90 11.45
N TYR A 80 0.16 -4.31 10.29
CA TYR A 80 -0.71 -4.37 9.11
C TYR A 80 -0.06 -5.07 7.93
N GLN A 81 1.18 -5.52 8.10
CA GLN A 81 1.95 -6.11 7.01
C GLN A 81 1.42 -7.49 6.64
N ILE A 82 1.22 -7.68 5.33
CA ILE A 82 0.72 -8.95 4.78
C ILE A 82 1.76 -9.63 3.91
N SER A 83 1.70 -10.95 3.92
CA SER A 83 2.51 -11.85 3.10
C SER A 83 1.64 -12.99 2.57
N PRO A 84 1.96 -13.54 1.39
CA PRO A 84 1.32 -14.73 0.86
C PRO A 84 1.53 -15.96 1.76
#